data_AF-A0A3C0MWY6-F1
#
_entry.id   AF-A0A3C0MWY6-F1
#
_cell.length_a   1.000
_cell.length_b   1.000
_cell.length_c   1.000
_cell.angle_alpha   90.00
_cell.angle_beta   90.00
_cell.angle_gamma   90.00
#
_symmetry.space_group_name_H-M   'P 1'
#
loop_
_entity.id
_entity.type
_entity.pdbx_description
1 polymer ?
#
loop_
_entity_poly.entity_id
_entity_poly.type
_entity_poly.pdbx_seq_one_letter_code
_entity_poly.pdbx_strand_id
1 'polypeptide(L)'
;MNDRRGFTLIEIIVTVILIGILASVAMTQYTAFVEKSRGMEAREVLLKSYGGYQRLMIDGETVGGSNPLSWTRLGMSDPNSAAQRYFNYAPVNNWNTPTAIRAERIGNTSRWLQMNLTTSVLTNSPEY
;
A
#
# COMPACT_ATOMS: atom_id res chain seq x y z
N MET A 1 29.10 8.90 -53.36
CA MET A 1 30.08 8.69 -52.28
C MET A 1 29.29 8.22 -51.07
N ASN A 2 29.39 6.94 -50.72
CA ASN A 2 28.61 6.34 -49.63
C ASN A 2 29.54 6.06 -48.44
N ASP A 3 29.51 6.94 -47.44
CA ASP A 3 30.11 6.69 -46.13
C ASP A 3 29.32 5.60 -45.41
N ARG A 4 29.70 4.33 -45.59
CA ARG A 4 29.23 3.25 -44.73
C ARG A 4 30.02 3.31 -43.41
N ARG A 5 29.54 4.12 -42.47
CA ARG A 5 30.04 4.12 -41.08
C ARG A 5 29.56 2.83 -40.41
N GLY A 6 30.46 1.88 -40.22
CA GLY A 6 30.19 0.63 -39.52
C GLY A 6 30.25 0.81 -38.00
N PHE A 7 29.36 0.11 -37.29
CA PHE A 7 29.33 0.04 -35.84
C PHE A 7 30.60 -0.66 -35.33
N THR A 8 31.26 -0.12 -34.31
CA THR A 8 32.50 -0.71 -33.81
C THR A 8 32.24 -1.70 -32.67
N LEU A 9 33.09 -2.72 -32.55
CA LEU A 9 33.00 -3.73 -31.48
C LEU A 9 33.18 -3.09 -30.09
N ILE A 10 34.04 -2.07 -30.02
CA ILE A 10 34.27 -1.30 -28.79
C ILE A 10 33.03 -0.47 -28.40
N GLU A 11 32.27 0.04 -29.36
CA GLU A 11 31.03 0.78 -29.10
C GLU A 11 29.99 -0.11 -28.45
N ILE A 12 29.80 -1.35 -28.94
CA ILE A 12 28.92 -2.33 -28.28
C ILE A 12 29.40 -2.69 -26.87
N ILE A 13 30.70 -2.91 -26.67
CA ILE A 13 31.24 -3.29 -25.36
C ILE A 13 31.01 -2.18 -24.32
N VAL A 14 31.32 -0.92 -24.67
CA VAL A 14 31.12 0.22 -23.77
C VAL A 14 29.64 0.44 -23.50
N THR A 15 28.76 0.35 -24.52
CA THR A 15 27.32 0.51 -24.33
C THR A 15 26.73 -0.56 -23.40
N VAL A 16 27.12 -1.83 -23.54
CA VAL A 16 26.63 -2.91 -22.66
C VAL A 16 27.09 -2.70 -21.23
N ILE A 17 28.34 -2.27 -21.02
CA ILE A 17 28.86 -1.95 -19.68
C ILE A 17 28.06 -0.80 -19.05
N LEU A 18 27.79 0.27 -19.80
CA LEU A 18 27.00 1.41 -19.31
C LEU A 18 25.58 1.01 -18.95
N ILE A 19 24.89 0.23 -19.79
CA ILE A 19 23.54 -0.28 -19.51
C ILE A 19 23.56 -1.19 -18.28
N GLY A 20 24.58 -2.02 -18.10
CA GLY A 20 24.73 -2.88 -16.92
C GLY A 20 24.82 -2.08 -15.62
N ILE A 21 25.63 -1.02 -15.60
CA ILE A 21 25.75 -0.12 -14.43
C ILE A 21 24.42 0.58 -14.15
N LEU A 22 23.80 1.17 -15.18
CA LEU A 22 22.52 1.88 -15.02
C LEU A 22 21.39 0.95 -14.57
N ALA A 23 21.32 -0.27 -15.11
CA ALA A 23 20.31 -1.25 -14.73
C ALA A 23 20.43 -1.66 -13.25
N SER A 24 21.65 -1.83 -12.75
CA SER A 24 21.87 -2.20 -11.34
C SER A 24 21.36 -1.14 -10.35
N VAL A 25 21.57 0.14 -10.67
CA VAL A 25 21.16 1.28 -9.84
C VAL A 25 19.67 1.61 -9.99
N ALA A 26 19.11 1.42 -11.19
CA ALA A 26 17.70 1.67 -11.46
C ALA A 26 16.77 0.65 -10.78
N MET A 27 17.19 -0.63 -10.70
CA MET A 27 16.34 -1.70 -10.16
C MET A 27 16.00 -1.48 -8.69
N THR A 28 16.98 -1.15 -7.85
CA THR A 28 16.73 -0.94 -6.41
C THR A 28 15.82 0.27 -6.15
N GLN A 29 16.05 1.37 -6.86
CA GLN A 29 15.23 2.58 -6.74
C GLN A 29 13.79 2.38 -7.22
N TYR A 30 13.59 1.65 -8.32
CA TYR A 30 12.26 1.37 -8.85
C TYR A 30 11.40 0.59 -7.85
N THR A 31 11.96 -0.44 -7.21
CA THR A 31 11.23 -1.24 -6.22
C THR A 31 10.75 -0.42 -5.03
N ALA A 32 11.59 0.48 -4.50
CA ALA A 32 11.21 1.38 -3.40
C ALA A 32 10.11 2.37 -3.80
N PHE A 33 10.17 2.89 -5.03
CA PHE A 33 9.14 3.81 -5.53
C PHE A 33 7.77 3.12 -5.67
N VAL A 34 7.73 1.95 -6.32
CA VAL A 34 6.49 1.16 -6.47
C VAL A 34 5.91 0.82 -5.10
N GLU A 35 6.77 0.50 -4.15
CA GLU A 35 6.36 0.16 -2.80
C GLU A 35 5.74 1.32 -2.04
N LYS A 36 6.33 2.51 -2.16
CA LYS A 36 5.75 3.76 -1.64
C LYS A 36 4.40 4.04 -2.30
N SER A 37 4.28 3.85 -3.60
CA SER A 37 3.02 4.01 -4.34
C SER A 37 1.92 3.10 -3.79
N ARG A 38 2.23 1.83 -3.55
CA ARG A 38 1.31 0.87 -2.93
C ARG A 38 0.93 1.26 -1.51
N GLY A 39 1.87 1.80 -0.73
CA GLY A 39 1.59 2.32 0.61
C GLY A 39 0.60 3.50 0.61
N MET A 40 0.68 4.37 -0.40
CA MET A 40 -0.29 5.47 -0.57
C MET A 40 -1.70 4.97 -0.90
N GLU A 41 -1.81 3.94 -1.74
CA GLU A 41 -3.10 3.28 -2.03
C GLU A 41 -3.73 2.70 -0.76
N ALA A 42 -2.92 2.01 0.07
CA ALA A 42 -3.39 1.50 1.35
C ALA A 42 -3.84 2.60 2.30
N ARG A 43 -3.12 3.73 2.34
CA ARG A 43 -3.50 4.90 3.13
C ARG A 43 -4.84 5.48 2.71
N GLU A 44 -5.14 5.51 1.42
CA GLU A 44 -6.45 5.96 0.91
C GLU A 44 -7.58 5.06 1.42
N VAL A 45 -7.41 3.73 1.37
CA VAL A 45 -8.39 2.78 1.91
C VAL A 45 -8.59 2.99 3.41
N LEU A 46 -7.50 3.17 4.16
CA LEU A 46 -7.57 3.45 5.60
C LEU A 46 -8.33 4.74 5.90
N LEU A 47 -8.09 5.82 5.14
CA LEU A 47 -8.81 7.08 5.28
C LEU A 47 -10.31 6.95 4.97
N LYS A 48 -10.67 6.21 3.92
CA LYS A 48 -12.07 5.90 3.62
C LYS A 48 -12.72 5.14 4.79
N SER A 49 -11.98 4.20 5.39
CA SER A 49 -12.50 3.36 6.48
C SER A 49 -12.73 4.19 7.76
N TYR A 50 -11.85 5.16 7.99
CA TYR A 50 -12.00 6.14 9.06
C TYR A 50 -13.23 7.03 8.84
N GLY A 51 -13.41 7.57 7.63
CA GLY A 51 -14.60 8.38 7.31
C GLY A 51 -15.91 7.62 7.49
N GLY A 52 -15.94 6.34 7.08
CA GLY A 52 -17.09 5.46 7.33
C GLY A 52 -17.36 5.26 8.82
N TYR A 53 -16.32 5.11 9.64
CA TYR A 53 -16.46 4.97 11.09
C TYR A 53 -16.99 6.25 11.75
N GLN A 54 -16.45 7.41 11.36
CA GLN A 54 -16.93 8.70 11.87
C GLN A 54 -18.40 8.93 11.55
N ARG A 55 -18.84 8.53 10.35
CA ARG A 55 -20.26 8.59 9.98
C ARG A 55 -21.12 7.80 10.96
N LEU A 56 -20.76 6.54 11.25
CA LEU A 56 -21.49 5.71 12.21
C LEU A 56 -21.57 6.36 13.60
N MET A 57 -20.47 6.99 14.04
CA MET A 57 -20.46 7.69 15.33
C MET A 57 -21.35 8.95 15.33
N ILE A 58 -21.39 9.70 14.22
CA ILE A 58 -22.26 10.87 14.05
C ILE A 58 -23.74 10.45 14.01
N ASP A 59 -24.04 9.34 13.34
CA ASP A 59 -25.38 8.75 13.26
C ASP A 59 -25.83 8.13 14.61
N GLY A 60 -24.96 8.13 15.64
CA GLY A 60 -25.24 7.64 16.98
C GLY A 60 -25.20 6.10 17.10
N GLU A 61 -24.66 5.41 16.08
CA GLU A 61 -24.55 3.96 16.12
C GLU A 61 -23.51 3.49 17.13
N THR A 62 -23.87 2.50 17.93
CA THR A 62 -22.90 1.82 18.79
C THR A 62 -22.11 0.81 17.97
N VAL A 63 -20.79 0.97 17.93
CA VAL A 63 -19.85 -0.03 17.40
C VAL A 63 -19.33 -0.83 18.59
N GLY A 64 -19.71 -2.09 18.67
CA GLY A 64 -19.52 -2.84 19.91
C GLY A 64 -20.34 -4.13 19.97
N GLY A 65 -19.76 -5.21 20.48
CA GLY A 65 -20.51 -6.40 20.91
C GLY A 65 -21.40 -6.99 19.81
N SER A 66 -22.73 -6.93 19.99
CA SER A 66 -23.74 -7.42 19.05
C SER A 66 -23.82 -6.66 17.72
N ASN A 67 -23.22 -5.47 17.66
CA ASN A 67 -23.15 -4.63 16.46
C ASN A 67 -21.67 -4.48 16.03
N PRO A 68 -21.04 -5.54 15.51
CA PRO A 68 -19.66 -5.47 15.05
C PRO A 68 -19.55 -4.53 13.85
N LEU A 69 -18.41 -3.86 13.77
CA LEU A 69 -18.02 -3.09 12.60
C LEU A 69 -17.83 -4.05 11.41
N SER A 70 -18.09 -3.58 10.20
CA SER A 70 -17.87 -4.35 8.98
C SER A 70 -17.66 -3.40 7.81
N TRP A 71 -17.05 -3.89 6.73
CA TRP A 71 -16.84 -3.09 5.51
C TRP A 71 -18.15 -2.50 4.97
N THR A 72 -19.22 -3.29 4.99
CA THR A 72 -20.55 -2.83 4.58
C THR A 72 -21.07 -1.67 5.44
N ARG A 73 -20.89 -1.73 6.77
CA ARG A 73 -21.28 -0.63 7.67
C ARG A 73 -20.43 0.61 7.47
N LEU A 74 -19.15 0.44 7.11
CA LEU A 74 -18.27 1.54 6.73
C LEU A 74 -18.63 2.16 5.36
N GLY A 75 -19.65 1.63 4.66
CA GLY A 75 -20.07 2.13 3.36
C GLY A 75 -19.10 1.81 2.24
N MET A 76 -18.32 0.72 2.35
CA MET A 76 -17.33 0.33 1.36
C MET A 76 -17.39 -1.17 1.03
N SER A 77 -16.97 -1.50 -0.19
CA SER A 77 -16.69 -2.88 -0.56
C SER A 77 -15.47 -3.40 0.20
N ASP A 78 -15.47 -4.70 0.55
CA ASP A 78 -14.33 -5.31 1.24
C ASP A 78 -13.05 -5.14 0.41
N PRO A 79 -12.06 -4.37 0.90
CA PRO A 79 -10.81 -4.14 0.18
C PRO A 79 -9.97 -5.42 0.03
N ASN A 80 -10.27 -6.47 0.80
CA ASN A 80 -9.63 -7.78 0.64
C ASN A 80 -10.23 -8.57 -0.54
N SER A 81 -11.38 -8.20 -1.09
CA SER A 81 -11.95 -8.94 -2.23
C SER A 81 -11.19 -8.74 -3.55
N ALA A 82 -10.28 -7.75 -3.62
CA ALA A 82 -9.48 -7.49 -4.81
C ALA A 82 -8.47 -8.62 -5.10
N ALA A 83 -8.52 -9.17 -6.32
CA ALA A 83 -7.70 -10.31 -6.74
C ALA A 83 -6.18 -10.02 -6.75
N GLN A 84 -5.79 -8.77 -7.01
CA GLN A 84 -4.38 -8.34 -7.05
C GLN A 84 -4.07 -7.35 -5.92
N ARG A 85 -4.52 -7.65 -4.70
CA ARG A 85 -4.23 -6.82 -3.53
C ARG A 85 -2.78 -6.99 -3.05
N TYR A 86 -2.18 -5.92 -2.58
CA TYR A 86 -0.86 -5.94 -1.93
C TYR A 86 -0.96 -5.93 -0.40
N PHE A 87 -2.09 -5.49 0.14
CA PHE A 87 -2.33 -5.41 1.57
C PHE A 87 -3.55 -6.23 1.97
N ASN A 88 -3.51 -6.74 3.18
CA ASN A 88 -4.64 -7.31 3.88
C ASN A 88 -5.13 -6.29 4.91
N TYR A 89 -6.42 -5.98 4.87
CA TYR A 89 -7.04 -5.00 5.75
C TYR A 89 -7.87 -5.70 6.81
N ALA A 90 -7.65 -5.36 8.07
CA ALA A 90 -8.41 -5.92 9.19
C ALA A 90 -8.44 -4.95 10.37
N PRO A 91 -9.45 -5.03 11.24
CA PRO A 91 -9.45 -4.29 12.49
C PRO A 91 -8.33 -4.79 13.40
N VAL A 92 -7.74 -3.89 14.17
CA VAL A 92 -6.91 -4.25 15.31
C VAL A 92 -7.81 -4.81 16.40
N ASN A 93 -7.41 -5.97 16.96
CA ASN A 93 -8.17 -6.84 17.86
C ASN A 93 -9.24 -7.68 17.15
N ASN A 94 -10.39 -7.09 16.82
CA ASN A 94 -11.51 -7.77 16.17
C ASN A 94 -12.56 -6.76 15.67
N TRP A 95 -13.56 -7.26 14.96
CA TRP A 95 -14.68 -6.47 14.43
C TRP A 95 -15.67 -6.00 15.51
N ASN A 96 -15.71 -6.64 16.68
CA ASN A 96 -16.62 -6.29 17.77
C ASN A 96 -16.13 -5.12 18.62
N THR A 97 -14.82 -4.89 18.69
CA THR A 97 -14.18 -3.80 19.45
C THR A 97 -12.96 -3.27 18.69
N PRO A 98 -13.16 -2.71 17.48
CA PRO A 98 -12.05 -2.24 16.67
C PRO A 98 -11.51 -0.93 17.22
N THR A 99 -10.21 -0.89 17.54
CA THR A 99 -9.54 0.35 17.95
C THR A 99 -8.90 1.08 16.77
N ALA A 100 -8.58 0.33 15.72
CA ALA A 100 -7.94 0.81 14.51
C ALA A 100 -8.26 -0.15 13.35
N ILE A 101 -8.04 0.30 12.12
CA ILE A 101 -7.95 -0.59 10.96
C ILE A 101 -6.49 -0.60 10.50
N ARG A 102 -5.97 -1.80 10.25
CA ARG A 102 -4.60 -2.03 9.81
C ARG A 102 -4.59 -2.58 8.40
N ALA A 103 -3.69 -2.06 7.58
CA ALA A 103 -3.25 -2.61 6.32
C ALA A 103 -1.89 -3.32 6.52
N GLU A 104 -1.87 -4.64 6.45
CA GLU A 104 -0.66 -5.45 6.54
C GLU A 104 -0.20 -5.91 5.16
N ARG A 105 1.09 -5.76 4.86
CA ARG A 105 1.63 -6.16 3.57
C ARG A 105 1.61 -7.69 3.44
N ILE A 106 1.03 -8.16 2.35
CA ILE A 106 1.03 -9.59 2.01
C ILE A 106 2.47 -10.06 1.80
N GLY A 107 2.82 -11.18 2.44
CA GLY A 107 4.15 -11.76 2.42
C GLY A 107 5.15 -11.12 3.39
N ASN A 108 4.81 -10.02 4.08
CA ASN A 108 5.64 -9.44 5.13
C ASN A 108 4.78 -8.67 6.16
N THR A 109 4.46 -9.33 7.27
CA THR A 109 3.64 -8.75 8.35
C THR A 109 4.33 -7.65 9.14
N SER A 110 5.66 -7.53 9.07
CA SER A 110 6.41 -6.45 9.72
C SER A 110 6.15 -5.09 9.05
N ARG A 111 5.64 -5.10 7.82
CA ARG A 111 5.34 -3.93 7.01
C ARG A 111 3.85 -3.63 7.06
N TRP A 112 3.47 -2.57 7.76
CA TRP A 112 2.07 -2.23 7.97
C TRP A 112 1.82 -0.73 8.07
N LEU A 113 0.58 -0.35 7.79
CA LEU A 113 0.01 0.97 8.06
C LEU A 113 -1.26 0.77 8.89
N GLN A 114 -1.57 1.69 9.78
CA GLN A 114 -2.72 1.58 10.66
C GLN A 114 -3.34 2.96 10.86
N MET A 115 -4.66 3.01 10.85
CA MET A 115 -5.43 4.21 11.15
C MET A 115 -6.22 3.98 12.43
N ASN A 116 -5.96 4.80 13.45
CA ASN A 116 -6.74 4.78 14.67
C ASN A 116 -8.13 5.37 14.41
N LEU A 117 -9.17 4.60 14.74
CA LEU A 117 -10.56 4.98 14.46
C LEU A 117 -11.07 6.08 15.40
N THR A 118 -10.47 6.25 16.57
CA THR A 118 -10.88 7.24 17.57
C THR A 118 -10.06 8.52 17.49
N THR A 119 -8.75 8.41 17.24
CA THR A 119 -7.83 9.56 17.30
C THR A 119 -7.46 10.12 15.94
N SER A 120 -7.87 9.49 14.83
CA SER A 120 -7.49 9.86 13.45
C SER A 120 -5.98 9.78 13.14
N VAL A 121 -5.20 9.24 14.06
CA VAL A 121 -3.74 9.13 13.89
C VAL A 121 -3.44 7.94 12.99
N LEU A 122 -2.74 8.22 11.89
CA LEU A 122 -2.12 7.21 11.05
C LEU A 122 -0.73 6.87 11.61
N THR A 123 -0.50 5.60 11.90
CA THR A 123 0.79 5.05 12.29
C THR A 123 1.26 4.01 11.27
N ASN A 124 2.56 3.82 11.15
CA ASN A 124 3.14 2.88 10.20
C ASN A 124 4.38 2.20 10.81
N SER A 125 4.74 1.06 10.21
CA SER A 125 6.04 0.43 10.48
C SER A 125 7.19 1.30 9.97
N PRO A 126 8.41 1.19 10.55
CA PRO A 126 9.57 2.01 10.16
C PRO A 126 9.94 1.97 8.67
N GLU A 127 9.51 0.93 7.94
CA GLU A 127 9.78 0.74 6.51
C GLU A 127 8.78 1.47 5.58
N TYR A 128 7.89 2.30 6.12
CA TYR A 128 6.90 3.11 5.38
C TYR A 128 6.81 4.55 5.88
#